data_AF-A0A9X0B3U8-F1
#
_entry.id   AF-A0A9X0B3U8-F1
#
_cell.length_a   1.000
_cell.length_b   1.000
_cell.length_c   1.000
_cell.angle_alpha   90.00
_cell.angle_beta   90.00
_cell.angle_gamma   90.00
#
_symmetry.space_group_name_H-M   'P 1'
#
loop_
_entity.id
_entity.type
_entity.pdbx_description
1 polymer ?
#
loop_
_entity_poly.entity_id
_entity_poly.type
_entity_poly.pdbx_seq_one_letter_code
_entity_poly.pdbx_strand_id
1 'polypeptide(L)'
;MSSFSLYDATIPTAQNAFKSMTNILREGEKHANAASFPAARLAEDMNPLTYQVHIAAQLTEKMVARFTGREPTTFEDNLSSFAEMYERIEIVQKILEAADKETVNQRADHVQATPWANEH
;
A
#
# COMPACT_ATOMS: atom_id res chain seq x y z
N MET A 1 11.62 16.56 -24.88
CA MET A 1 12.15 15.89 -23.67
C MET A 1 10.97 15.32 -22.93
N SER A 2 10.90 14.01 -22.73
CA SER A 2 9.84 13.40 -21.92
C SER A 2 10.06 13.83 -20.48
N SER A 3 9.27 14.79 -20.00
CA SER A 3 9.29 15.22 -18.61
C SER A 3 8.91 14.02 -17.75
N PHE A 4 9.75 13.68 -16.78
CA PHE A 4 9.43 12.67 -15.76
C PHE A 4 8.19 13.16 -15.00
N SER A 5 7.11 12.38 -15.06
CA SER A 5 5.80 12.80 -14.54
C SER A 5 5.53 12.24 -13.14
N LEU A 6 4.53 12.80 -12.43
CA LEU A 6 4.12 12.29 -11.12
C LEU A 6 3.77 10.80 -11.18
N TYR A 7 3.05 10.39 -12.24
CA TYR A 7 2.74 8.99 -12.49
C TYR A 7 4.00 8.13 -12.57
N ASP A 8 4.98 8.52 -13.39
CA ASP A 8 6.20 7.74 -13.62
C ASP A 8 7.04 7.59 -12.34
N ALA A 9 6.98 8.58 -11.45
CA ALA A 9 7.67 8.56 -10.16
C ALA A 9 7.02 7.64 -9.12
N THR A 10 5.69 7.48 -9.17
CA THR A 10 4.92 6.94 -8.05
C THR A 10 4.28 5.59 -8.35
N ILE A 11 3.45 5.48 -9.38
CA ILE A 11 2.63 4.28 -9.64
C ILE A 11 3.52 3.05 -9.93
N PRO A 12 4.47 3.08 -10.88
CA PRO A 12 5.35 1.94 -11.12
C PRO A 12 6.25 1.60 -9.92
N THR A 13 6.69 2.62 -9.18
CA THR A 13 7.51 2.43 -7.98
C THR A 13 6.74 1.70 -6.88
N ALA A 14 5.48 2.08 -6.63
CA ALA A 14 4.61 1.42 -5.68
C ALA A 14 4.33 -0.03 -6.11
N GLN A 15 4.01 -0.27 -7.39
CA GLN A 15 3.78 -1.63 -7.92
C GLN A 15 5.00 -2.54 -7.67
N ASN A 16 6.21 -2.02 -7.91
CA ASN A 16 7.45 -2.75 -7.65
C ASN A 16 7.68 -3.00 -6.15
N ALA A 17 7.35 -2.03 -5.28
CA ALA A 17 7.45 -2.21 -3.84
C ALA A 17 6.54 -3.33 -3.32
N PHE A 18 5.28 -3.38 -3.78
CA PHE A 18 4.36 -4.47 -3.43
C PHE A 18 4.80 -5.81 -3.99
N LYS A 19 5.35 -5.85 -5.22
CA LYS A 19 5.91 -7.08 -5.79
C LYS A 19 7.09 -7.59 -4.95
N SER A 20 7.98 -6.70 -4.52
CA SER A 20 9.08 -7.03 -3.61
C SER A 20 8.56 -7.54 -2.27
N MET A 21 7.53 -6.91 -1.70
CA MET A 21 6.90 -7.35 -0.46
C MET A 21 6.31 -8.76 -0.58
N THR A 22 5.60 -9.06 -1.68
CA THR A 22 5.11 -10.43 -1.96
C THR A 22 6.26 -11.44 -1.97
N ASN A 23 7.39 -11.11 -2.59
CA ASN A 23 8.55 -12.01 -2.63
C ASN A 23 9.16 -12.22 -1.24
N ILE A 24 9.27 -11.16 -0.43
CA ILE A 24 9.76 -11.25 0.95
C ILE A 24 8.85 -12.14 1.79
N LEU A 25 7.53 -11.96 1.69
CA LEU A 25 6.55 -12.78 2.40
C LEU A 25 6.63 -14.25 1.97
N ARG A 26 6.81 -14.52 0.66
CA ARG A 26 6.99 -15.89 0.14
C ARG A 26 8.26 -16.57 0.66
N GLU A 27 9.36 -15.84 0.79
CA GLU A 27 10.55 -16.40 1.43
C GLU A 27 10.29 -16.63 2.93
N GLY A 28 9.62 -15.69 3.61
CA GLY A 28 9.17 -15.84 5.00
C GLY A 28 8.33 -17.10 5.23
N GLU A 29 7.40 -17.40 4.33
CA GLU A 29 6.51 -18.55 4.40
C GLU A 29 7.23 -19.91 4.31
N LYS A 30 8.42 -19.95 3.69
CA LYS A 30 9.25 -21.16 3.58
C LYS A 30 10.03 -21.48 4.86
N HIS A 31 10.13 -20.55 5.80
CA HIS A 31 10.87 -20.77 7.04
C HIS A 31 10.12 -21.71 8.00
N ALA A 32 10.87 -22.49 8.78
CA ALA A 32 10.31 -23.46 9.73
C ALA A 32 9.38 -22.82 10.80
N ASN A 33 9.55 -21.53 11.08
CA ASN A 33 8.76 -20.77 12.05
C ASN A 33 7.75 -19.81 11.39
N ALA A 34 7.42 -20.00 10.11
CA ALA A 34 6.53 -19.12 9.35
C ALA A 34 5.20 -18.81 10.06
N ALA A 35 4.61 -19.80 10.75
CA ALA A 35 3.35 -19.62 11.48
C ALA A 35 3.39 -18.53 12.56
N SER A 36 4.57 -18.18 13.08
CA SER A 36 4.74 -17.12 14.08
C SER A 36 4.90 -15.71 13.47
N PHE A 37 5.22 -15.62 12.17
CA PHE A 37 5.55 -14.35 11.54
C PHE A 37 4.40 -13.35 11.41
N PRO A 38 3.14 -13.73 11.16
CA PRO A 38 2.03 -12.76 11.12
C PRO A 38 1.93 -11.92 12.39
N ALA A 39 2.20 -12.50 13.56
CA ALA A 39 2.18 -11.84 14.85
C ALA A 39 3.55 -11.26 15.29
N ALA A 40 4.61 -11.45 14.50
CA ALA A 40 5.96 -11.02 14.87
C ALA A 40 6.09 -9.50 14.84
N ARG A 41 6.93 -8.99 15.75
CA ARG A 41 7.19 -7.55 15.96
C ARG A 41 8.70 -7.30 15.93
N LEU A 42 9.10 -6.11 15.47
CA LEU A 42 10.50 -5.66 15.53
C LEU A 42 10.88 -5.11 16.92
N ALA A 43 9.94 -4.45 17.58
CA ALA A 43 10.06 -3.94 18.94
C ALA A 43 8.73 -4.10 19.69
N GLU A 44 8.76 -4.03 21.02
CA GLU A 44 7.58 -4.30 21.87
C GLU A 44 6.44 -3.28 21.68
N ASP A 45 6.75 -2.06 21.28
CA ASP A 45 5.80 -0.97 21.03
C ASP A 45 5.32 -0.92 19.56
N MET A 46 5.90 -1.72 18.67
CA MET A 46 5.53 -1.74 17.25
C MET A 46 4.38 -2.69 16.96
N ASN A 47 3.55 -2.34 15.99
CA ASN A 47 2.51 -3.23 15.48
C ASN A 47 3.09 -4.43 14.69
N PRO A 48 2.40 -5.59 14.69
CA PRO A 48 2.90 -6.82 14.08
C PRO A 48 3.00 -6.73 12.55
N LEU A 49 3.64 -7.73 11.93
CA LEU A 49 3.82 -7.81 10.48
C LEU A 49 2.49 -7.66 9.71
N THR A 50 1.40 -8.28 10.17
CA THR A 50 0.09 -8.14 9.53
C THR A 50 -0.37 -6.68 9.43
N TYR A 51 -0.17 -5.92 10.50
CA TYR A 51 -0.47 -4.48 10.52
C TYR A 51 0.44 -3.69 9.57
N GLN A 52 1.72 -4.06 9.45
CA GLN A 52 2.63 -3.39 8.52
C GLN A 52 2.17 -3.56 7.07
N VAL A 53 1.66 -4.74 6.71
CA VAL A 53 1.06 -4.97 5.38
C VAL A 53 -0.26 -4.20 5.23
N HIS A 54 -1.10 -4.19 6.26
CA HIS A 54 -2.35 -3.42 6.28
C HIS A 54 -2.09 -1.93 6.04
N ILE A 55 -1.16 -1.32 6.78
CA ILE A 55 -0.91 0.12 6.67
C ILE A 55 -0.24 0.48 5.35
N ALA A 56 0.67 -0.35 4.82
CA ALA A 56 1.26 -0.15 3.50
C ALA A 56 0.18 -0.12 2.40
N ALA A 57 -0.77 -1.06 2.47
CA ALA A 57 -1.92 -1.10 1.58
C ALA A 57 -2.81 0.14 1.72
N GLN A 58 -3.17 0.51 2.94
CA GLN A 58 -4.03 1.66 3.22
C GLN A 58 -3.41 2.99 2.79
N LEU A 59 -2.10 3.17 2.99
CA LEU A 59 -1.38 4.38 2.57
C LEU A 59 -1.34 4.49 1.05
N THR A 60 -1.16 3.37 0.35
CA THR A 60 -1.15 3.34 -1.11
C THR A 60 -2.54 3.65 -1.68
N GLU A 61 -3.59 3.10 -1.07
CA GLU A 61 -4.97 3.44 -1.44
C GLU A 61 -5.26 4.93 -1.23
N LYS A 62 -4.86 5.50 -0.09
CA LYS A 62 -4.99 6.95 0.16
C LYS A 62 -4.20 7.79 -0.85
N MET A 63 -3.01 7.35 -1.24
CA MET A 63 -2.19 8.01 -2.26
C MET A 63 -2.89 8.01 -3.62
N VAL A 64 -3.33 6.85 -4.11
CA VAL A 64 -4.02 6.75 -5.41
C VAL A 64 -5.34 7.53 -5.39
N ALA A 65 -6.08 7.47 -4.28
CA ALA A 65 -7.32 8.22 -4.11
C ALA A 65 -7.10 9.74 -4.28
N ARG A 66 -6.05 10.28 -3.66
CA ARG A 66 -5.65 11.70 -3.80
C ARG A 66 -5.26 12.05 -5.24
N PHE A 67 -4.44 11.20 -5.87
CA PHE A 67 -3.99 11.41 -7.24
C PHE A 67 -5.11 11.31 -8.27
N THR A 68 -6.22 10.66 -7.93
CA THR A 68 -7.39 10.51 -8.80
C THR A 68 -8.58 11.37 -8.35
N GLY A 69 -8.46 12.09 -7.24
CA GLY A 69 -9.52 12.95 -6.71
C GLY A 69 -10.76 12.21 -6.23
N ARG A 70 -10.62 10.93 -5.86
CA ARG A 70 -11.70 10.12 -5.28
C ARG A 70 -11.53 9.97 -3.78
N GLU A 71 -12.60 9.56 -3.11
CA GLU A 71 -12.53 9.16 -1.71
C GLU A 71 -11.74 7.84 -1.56
N PRO A 72 -10.91 7.70 -0.51
CA PRO A 72 -10.16 6.48 -0.26
C PRO A 72 -11.07 5.39 0.29
N THR A 73 -10.91 4.18 -0.20
CA THR A 73 -11.47 2.98 0.42
C THR A 73 -10.74 2.74 1.73
N THR A 74 -11.50 2.59 2.82
CA THR A 74 -10.93 2.17 4.09
C THR A 74 -10.95 0.65 4.12
N PHE A 75 -9.80 0.06 4.31
CA PHE A 75 -9.71 -1.36 4.55
C PHE A 75 -9.80 -1.66 6.03
N GLU A 76 -10.38 -2.81 6.38
CA GLU A 76 -10.38 -3.31 7.76
C GLU A 76 -9.01 -3.89 8.14
N ASP A 77 -8.65 -3.75 9.41
CA ASP A 77 -7.44 -4.31 10.02
C ASP A 77 -7.75 -5.69 10.61
N ASN A 78 -7.97 -6.65 9.74
CA ASN A 78 -8.39 -8.01 10.06
C ASN A 78 -7.44 -9.09 9.50
N LEU A 79 -6.22 -8.71 9.12
CA LEU A 79 -5.24 -9.63 8.55
C LEU A 79 -4.64 -10.53 9.64
N SER A 80 -4.70 -11.84 9.43
CA SER A 80 -4.22 -12.85 10.36
C SER A 80 -3.28 -13.88 9.72
N SER A 81 -3.31 -14.01 8.39
CA SER A 81 -2.57 -15.04 7.65
C SER A 81 -1.81 -14.49 6.43
N PHE A 82 -0.86 -15.29 5.92
CA PHE A 82 -0.17 -14.98 4.66
C PHE A 82 -1.12 -14.88 3.48
N ALA A 83 -2.12 -15.77 3.39
CA ALA A 83 -3.12 -15.74 2.33
C ALA A 83 -3.87 -14.39 2.29
N GLU A 84 -4.37 -13.93 3.42
CA GLU A 84 -5.06 -12.63 3.52
C GLU A 84 -4.13 -11.45 3.21
N MET A 85 -2.85 -11.54 3.60
CA MET A 85 -1.84 -10.53 3.22
C MET A 85 -1.64 -10.50 1.70
N TYR A 86 -1.56 -11.65 1.03
CA TYR A 86 -1.44 -11.70 -0.43
C TYR A 86 -2.69 -11.17 -1.13
N GLU A 87 -3.89 -11.53 -0.68
CA GLU A 87 -5.14 -11.00 -1.21
C GLU A 87 -5.20 -9.48 -1.07
N ARG A 88 -4.77 -8.93 0.07
CA ARG A 88 -4.70 -7.48 0.27
C ARG A 88 -3.72 -6.82 -0.69
N ILE A 89 -2.55 -7.42 -0.89
CA ILE A 89 -1.56 -6.92 -1.85
C ILE A 89 -2.11 -6.93 -3.27
N GLU A 90 -2.82 -7.99 -3.67
CA GLU A 90 -3.44 -8.08 -4.99
C GLU A 90 -4.51 -7.02 -5.21
N ILE A 91 -5.34 -6.73 -4.20
CA ILE A 91 -6.31 -5.63 -4.26
C ILE A 91 -5.61 -4.30 -4.55
N VAL A 92 -4.50 -4.02 -3.86
CA VAL A 92 -3.75 -2.77 -4.06
C VAL A 92 -3.05 -2.72 -5.41
N GLN A 93 -2.54 -3.85 -5.91
CA GLN A 93 -1.99 -3.92 -7.27
C GLN A 93 -3.06 -3.56 -8.30
N LYS A 94 -4.29 -4.07 -8.17
CA LYS A 94 -5.41 -3.71 -9.05
C LYS A 94 -5.76 -2.23 -8.97
N ILE A 95 -5.72 -1.64 -7.78
CA ILE A 95 -5.93 -0.19 -7.60
C ILE A 95 -4.85 0.61 -8.34
N LEU A 96 -3.58 0.21 -8.24
CA LEU A 96 -2.46 0.85 -8.93
C LEU A 96 -2.57 0.69 -10.46
N GLU A 97 -2.97 -0.49 -10.94
CA GLU A 97 -3.19 -0.75 -12.37
C GLU A 97 -4.35 0.06 -12.95
N ALA A 98 -5.40 0.30 -12.16
CA ALA A 98 -6.55 1.11 -12.54
C ALA A 98 -6.28 2.62 -12.52
N ALA A 99 -5.13 3.07 -11.98
CA ALA A 99 -4.79 4.49 -11.93
C ALA A 99 -4.44 5.01 -13.33
N ASP A 100 -5.30 5.88 -13.87
CA ASP A 100 -5.09 6.50 -15.17
C ASP A 100 -3.95 7.53 -15.14
N LYS A 101 -3.02 7.41 -16.10
CA LYS A 101 -1.82 8.25 -16.18
C LYS A 101 -2.14 9.72 -16.43
N GLU A 102 -3.17 10.01 -17.22
CA GLU A 102 -3.54 11.38 -17.52
C GLU A 102 -4.11 12.07 -16.29
N THR A 103 -5.06 11.42 -15.62
CA THR A 103 -5.72 11.90 -14.40
C THR A 103 -4.71 12.18 -13.27
N VAL A 104 -3.78 11.25 -13.03
CA VAL A 104 -2.73 11.41 -12.00
C VAL A 104 -1.87 12.64 -12.31
N ASN A 105 -1.45 12.81 -13.56
CA ASN A 105 -0.58 13.90 -13.94
C ASN A 105 -1.28 15.26 -13.99
N GLN A 106 -2.58 15.31 -14.35
CA GLN A 106 -3.38 16.54 -14.27
C GLN A 106 -3.47 17.10 -12.85
N ARG A 107 -3.33 16.25 -11.84
CA ARG A 107 -3.41 16.62 -10.41
C ARG A 107 -2.04 16.82 -9.77
N ALA A 108 -0.95 16.87 -10.56
CA ALA A 108 0.41 16.96 -10.02
C ALA A 108 0.65 18.22 -9.18
N ASP A 109 0.05 19.35 -9.55
CA ASP A 109 0.19 20.63 -8.82
C ASP A 109 -0.95 20.87 -7.81
N HIS A 110 -1.85 19.90 -7.62
CA HIS A 110 -2.99 20.05 -6.72
C HIS A 110 -2.60 19.79 -5.26
N VAL A 111 -2.65 20.83 -4.45
CA VAL A 111 -2.41 20.74 -3.00
C VAL A 111 -3.71 20.44 -2.26
N GLN A 112 -3.71 19.39 -1.44
CA GLN A 112 -4.82 19.04 -0.55
C GLN A 112 -4.31 18.88 0.88
N ALA A 113 -5.00 19.51 1.83
CA ALA A 113 -4.70 19.31 3.25
C ALA A 113 -4.92 17.85 3.62
N THR A 114 -3.97 17.25 4.33
CA THR A 114 -4.21 15.96 4.99
C THR A 114 -4.96 16.27 6.28
N PRO A 115 -6.21 15.82 6.45
CA PRO A 115 -6.90 16.00 7.72
C PRO A 115 -6.09 15.23 8.76
N TRP A 116 -5.50 15.95 9.71
CA TRP A 116 -4.94 15.34 10.91
C TRP A 116 -6.11 14.97 11.82
N ALA A 117 -5.96 13.94 12.65
CA ALA A 117 -7.02 13.19 13.34
C ALA A 117 -8.03 13.99 14.22
N ASN A 118 -7.96 15.33 14.25
CA ASN A 118 -8.78 16.19 15.09
C ASN A 118 -9.61 17.23 14.32
N GLU A 119 -9.67 17.17 12.98
CA GLU A 119 -10.54 18.05 12.18
C GLU A 119 -11.63 17.22 11.50
N HIS A 120 -12.68 16.94 12.27
CA HIS A 120 -14.01 16.55 11.80
C HIS A 120 -14.94 17.76 11.90
#